data_AF-A0A520AZA5-F1
#
_entry.id   AF-A0A520AZA5-F1
#
_cell.length_a   1.000
_cell.length_b   1.000
_cell.length_c   1.000
_cell.angle_alpha   90.00
_cell.angle_beta   90.00
_cell.angle_gamma   90.00
#
_symmetry.space_group_name_H-M   'P 1'
#
loop_
_entity.id
_entity.type
_entity.pdbx_description
1 polymer ?
#
loop_
_entity_poly.entity_id
_entity_poly.type
_entity_poly.pdbx_seq_one_letter_code
_entity_poly.pdbx_strand_id
1 'polypeptide(L)'
;MLFTFKRLKFFSILFGLFLVVNFSAVAQQKKVDELLAQLEKANPDTIQIKLLIKLSGAYSAVDPVKKFYYANQYKLLAEKNGIDSLVATAYLDMGISYGIRSKLDSALYYLNKCE
;
A
#
# COMPACT_ATOMS: atom_id res chain seq x y z
N MET A 1 -46.05 0.98 16.85
CA MET A 1 -45.08 1.95 17.38
C MET A 1 -43.76 1.30 17.84
N LEU A 2 -43.76 0.18 18.58
CA LEU A 2 -42.52 -0.48 19.04
C LEU A 2 -41.61 -0.96 17.89
N PHE A 3 -42.19 -1.48 16.80
CA PHE A 3 -41.45 -1.96 15.62
C PHE A 3 -40.73 -0.85 14.85
N THR A 4 -41.34 0.33 14.74
CA THR A 4 -40.71 1.49 14.07
C THR A 4 -39.54 2.03 14.88
N PHE A 5 -39.62 2.04 16.22
CA PHE A 5 -38.49 2.42 17.09
C PHE A 5 -37.30 1.46 16.99
N LYS A 6 -37.53 0.14 16.91
CA LYS A 6 -36.45 -0.85 16.69
C LYS A 6 -35.79 -0.67 15.32
N ARG A 7 -36.58 -0.39 14.28
CA ARG A 7 -36.10 -0.13 12.92
C ARG A 7 -35.25 1.15 12.86
N LEU A 8 -35.65 2.21 13.56
CA LEU A 8 -34.90 3.46 13.64
C LEU A 8 -33.54 3.26 14.34
N LYS A 9 -33.49 2.51 15.45
CA LYS A 9 -32.24 2.16 16.15
C LYS A 9 -31.29 1.34 15.27
N PHE A 10 -31.83 0.39 14.48
CA PHE A 10 -31.03 -0.39 13.54
C PHE A 10 -30.41 0.48 12.44
N PHE A 11 -31.16 1.41 11.87
CA PHE A 11 -30.63 2.38 10.91
C PHE A 11 -29.55 3.29 11.51
N SER A 12 -29.72 3.74 12.76
CA SER A 12 -28.69 4.53 13.45
C SER A 12 -27.40 3.73 13.69
N ILE A 13 -27.50 2.43 14.02
CA ILE A 13 -26.34 1.55 14.18
C ILE A 13 -25.63 1.35 12.84
N LEU A 14 -26.36 1.08 11.76
CA LEU A 14 -25.79 0.96 10.41
C LEU A 14 -25.10 2.26 9.96
N PHE A 15 -25.71 3.41 10.26
CA PHE A 15 -25.12 4.71 9.96
C PHE A 15 -23.83 4.95 10.75
N GLY A 16 -23.81 4.61 12.05
CA GLY A 16 -22.60 4.67 12.88
C GLY A 16 -21.47 3.77 12.35
N LEU A 17 -21.79 2.53 11.96
CA LEU A 17 -20.84 1.60 11.34
C LEU A 17 -20.28 2.15 10.02
N PHE A 18 -21.12 2.74 9.18
CA PHE A 18 -20.69 3.36 7.93
C PHE A 18 -19.67 4.48 8.17
N LEU A 19 -19.87 5.32 9.19
CA LEU A 19 -18.93 6.39 9.51
C LEU A 19 -17.55 5.85 9.92
N VAL A 20 -17.49 4.78 10.73
CA VAL A 20 -16.22 4.19 11.20
C VAL A 20 -15.36 3.65 10.05
N VAL A 21 -15.98 3.05 9.02
CA VAL A 21 -15.26 2.52 7.86
C VAL A 21 -14.57 3.65 7.06
N ASN A 22 -15.21 4.81 6.96
CA ASN A 22 -14.67 5.95 6.20
C ASN A 22 -13.42 6.56 6.87
N PHE A 23 -13.34 6.60 8.21
CA PHE A 23 -12.16 7.15 8.92
C PHE A 23 -10.88 6.36 8.64
N SER A 24 -10.99 5.04 8.45
CA SER A 24 -9.83 4.18 8.18
C SER A 24 -9.21 4.46 6.81
N ALA A 25 -10.03 4.72 5.79
CA ALA A 25 -9.56 5.05 4.45
C ALA A 25 -8.81 6.41 4.42
N VAL A 26 -9.32 7.41 5.14
CA VAL A 26 -8.68 8.73 5.22
C VAL A 26 -7.31 8.67 5.91
N ALA A 27 -7.18 7.86 6.97
CA ALA A 27 -5.91 7.69 7.66
C ALA A 27 -4.83 7.02 6.77
N GLN A 28 -5.22 6.05 5.93
CA GLN A 28 -4.32 5.38 4.99
C GLN A 28 -3.82 6.34 3.91
N GLN A 29 -4.70 7.17 3.35
CA GLN A 29 -4.32 8.18 2.36
C GLN A 29 -3.39 9.25 2.97
N LYS A 30 -3.67 9.73 4.18
CA LYS A 30 -2.81 10.72 4.87
C LYS A 30 -1.37 10.24 5.00
N LYS A 31 -1.16 8.96 5.32
CA LYS A 31 0.19 8.37 5.40
C LYS A 31 0.90 8.39 4.05
N VAL A 32 0.18 8.11 2.97
CA VAL A 32 0.71 8.21 1.60
C VAL A 32 1.12 9.65 1.30
N ASP A 33 0.26 10.61 1.58
CA ASP A 33 0.51 12.03 1.28
C ASP A 33 1.73 12.56 2.04
N GLU A 34 1.88 12.17 3.31
CA GLU A 34 3.05 12.54 4.12
C GLU A 34 4.35 11.97 3.53
N LEU A 35 4.34 10.71 3.10
CA LEU A 35 5.50 10.06 2.50
C LEU A 35 5.86 10.66 1.14
N LEU A 36 4.87 11.07 0.33
CA LEU A 36 5.10 11.75 -0.94
C LEU A 36 5.79 13.10 -0.72
N ALA A 37 5.31 13.89 0.24
CA ALA A 37 5.92 15.18 0.58
C ALA A 37 7.36 15.04 1.10
N GLN A 38 7.68 13.94 1.78
CA GLN A 38 9.06 13.61 2.18
C GLN A 38 9.92 13.21 0.98
N LEU A 39 9.36 12.45 0.03
CA LEU A 39 10.08 12.00 -1.16
C LEU A 39 10.48 13.15 -2.08
N GLU A 40 9.63 14.16 -2.24
CA GLU A 40 9.92 15.36 -3.04
C GLU A 40 11.13 16.16 -2.53
N LYS A 41 11.43 16.04 -1.23
CA LYS A 41 12.54 16.74 -0.57
C LYS A 41 13.78 15.87 -0.40
N ALA A 42 13.70 14.59 -0.74
CA ALA A 42 14.78 13.64 -0.50
C ALA A 42 15.86 13.75 -1.58
N ASN A 43 17.12 13.76 -1.16
CA ASN A 43 18.24 13.62 -2.07
C ASN A 43 18.25 12.19 -2.66
N PRO A 44 18.77 12.02 -3.88
CA PRO A 44 18.89 10.71 -4.51
C PRO A 44 20.00 9.88 -3.85
N ASP A 45 19.65 9.24 -2.74
CA ASP A 45 20.52 8.37 -1.94
C ASP A 45 19.70 7.28 -1.22
N THR A 46 20.31 6.59 -0.25
CA THR A 46 19.70 5.54 0.57
C THR A 46 18.42 5.99 1.32
N ILE A 47 18.25 7.28 1.60
CA ILE A 47 17.03 7.86 2.19
C ILE A 47 15.87 7.75 1.20
N GLN A 48 16.11 8.00 -0.09
CA GLN A 48 15.11 7.86 -1.14
C GLN A 48 14.60 6.41 -1.22
N ILE A 49 15.51 5.43 -1.20
CA ILE A 49 15.15 3.99 -1.21
C ILE A 49 14.24 3.66 -0.03
N LYS A 50 14.57 4.12 1.19
CA LYS A 50 13.74 3.89 2.39
C LYS A 50 12.35 4.50 2.26
N LEU A 51 12.23 5.70 1.69
CA LEU A 51 10.93 6.35 1.46
C LEU A 51 10.10 5.59 0.43
N LEU A 52 10.71 5.12 -0.65
CA LEU A 52 10.03 4.33 -1.67
C LEU A 52 9.54 2.98 -1.13
N ILE A 53 10.30 2.29 -0.27
CA ILE A 53 9.85 1.07 0.42
C ILE A 53 8.63 1.37 1.29
N LYS A 54 8.67 2.45 2.07
CA LYS A 54 7.52 2.89 2.90
C LYS A 54 6.30 3.22 2.05
N LEU A 55 6.47 3.88 0.91
CA LEU A 55 5.40 4.18 -0.03
C LEU A 55 4.80 2.90 -0.60
N SER A 56 5.62 1.98 -1.10
CA SER A 56 5.17 0.65 -1.56
C SER A 56 4.30 -0.04 -0.50
N GLY A 57 4.77 -0.07 0.75
CA GLY A 57 4.01 -0.61 1.88
C GLY A 57 2.67 0.10 2.09
N ALA A 58 2.67 1.43 2.16
CA ALA A 58 1.47 2.25 2.40
C ALA A 58 0.41 2.08 1.30
N TYR A 59 0.85 1.94 0.04
CA TYR A 59 -0.05 1.75 -1.09
C TYR A 59 -0.73 0.38 -1.13
N SER A 60 -0.30 -0.60 -0.32
CA SER A 60 -0.96 -1.92 -0.26
C SER A 60 -2.46 -1.83 0.04
N ALA A 61 -2.86 -0.90 0.91
CA ALA A 61 -4.26 -0.72 1.32
C ALA A 61 -5.02 0.34 0.49
N VAL A 62 -4.31 1.14 -0.31
CA VAL A 62 -4.88 2.31 -1.01
C VAL A 62 -4.96 2.07 -2.51
N ASP A 63 -3.84 1.68 -3.12
CA ASP A 63 -3.72 1.48 -4.56
C ASP A 63 -2.59 0.46 -4.84
N PRO A 64 -2.93 -0.83 -5.02
CA PRO A 64 -1.92 -1.85 -5.26
C PRO A 64 -1.18 -1.65 -6.58
N VAL A 65 -1.70 -0.89 -7.55
CA VAL A 65 -0.93 -0.55 -8.77
C VAL A 65 0.21 0.40 -8.42
N LYS A 66 -0.05 1.39 -7.56
CA LYS A 66 1.01 2.26 -7.04
C LYS A 66 2.00 1.50 -6.14
N LYS A 67 1.56 0.51 -5.36
CA LYS A 67 2.50 -0.39 -4.64
C LYS A 67 3.55 -0.96 -5.58
N PHE A 68 3.12 -1.53 -6.69
CA PHE A 68 4.03 -2.06 -7.71
C PHE A 68 4.95 -0.99 -8.29
N TYR A 69 4.40 0.18 -8.61
CA TYR A 69 5.16 1.30 -9.15
C TYR A 69 6.32 1.68 -8.22
N TYR A 70 6.06 1.95 -6.93
CA TYR A 70 7.11 2.33 -5.99
C TYR A 70 8.07 1.19 -5.68
N ALA A 71 7.59 -0.07 -5.68
CA ALA A 71 8.44 -1.24 -5.57
C ALA A 71 9.47 -1.32 -6.70
N ASN A 72 9.03 -1.13 -7.94
CA ASN A 72 9.94 -1.13 -9.08
C ASN A 72 10.92 0.03 -9.04
N GLN A 73 10.51 1.22 -8.56
CA GLN A 73 11.43 2.35 -8.43
C GLN A 73 12.57 2.07 -7.45
N TYR A 74 12.27 1.52 -6.26
CA TYR A 74 13.33 1.21 -5.31
C TYR A 74 14.15 -0.02 -5.71
N LYS A 75 13.58 -0.96 -6.48
CA LYS A 75 14.33 -2.04 -7.11
C LYS A 75 15.45 -1.50 -7.98
N LEU A 76 15.13 -0.58 -8.90
CA LEU A 76 16.10 0.00 -9.83
C LEU A 76 17.22 0.76 -9.08
N LEU A 77 16.87 1.47 -8.01
CA LEU A 77 17.85 2.12 -7.16
C LEU A 77 18.71 1.11 -6.38
N ALA A 78 18.11 0.05 -5.84
CA ALA A 78 18.84 -1.02 -5.16
C ALA A 78 19.82 -1.73 -6.10
N GLU A 79 19.40 -2.06 -7.31
CA GLU A 79 20.24 -2.65 -8.37
C GLU A 79 21.43 -1.72 -8.70
N LYS A 80 21.16 -0.43 -8.90
CA LYS A 80 22.21 0.57 -9.17
C LYS A 80 23.25 0.68 -8.03
N ASN A 81 22.83 0.47 -6.79
CA ASN A 81 23.69 0.57 -5.61
C ASN A 81 24.24 -0.80 -5.14
N GLY A 82 23.97 -1.90 -5.86
CA GLY A 82 24.44 -3.24 -5.49
C GLY A 82 23.86 -3.76 -4.17
N ILE A 83 22.60 -3.43 -3.85
CA ILE A 83 21.94 -3.82 -2.60
C ILE A 83 20.95 -4.96 -2.87
N ASP A 84 21.46 -6.17 -3.09
CA ASP A 84 20.67 -7.34 -3.54
C ASP A 84 19.49 -7.68 -2.62
N SER A 85 19.64 -7.50 -1.30
CA SER A 85 18.57 -7.74 -0.33
C SER A 85 17.35 -6.85 -0.58
N LEU A 86 17.55 -5.62 -1.06
CA LEU A 86 16.45 -4.71 -1.39
C LEU A 86 15.87 -5.00 -2.78
N VAL A 87 16.64 -5.61 -3.68
CA VAL A 87 16.12 -6.12 -4.96
C VAL A 87 15.14 -7.27 -4.72
N ALA A 88 15.52 -8.24 -3.88
CA ALA A 88 14.62 -9.33 -3.48
C ALA A 88 13.37 -8.80 -2.76
N THR A 89 13.53 -7.84 -1.85
CA THR A 89 12.41 -7.17 -1.17
C THR A 89 11.46 -6.49 -2.17
N ALA A 90 12.00 -5.88 -3.24
CA ALA A 90 11.19 -5.27 -4.29
C ALA A 90 10.34 -6.29 -5.04
N TYR A 91 10.94 -7.42 -5.41
CA TYR A 91 10.21 -8.49 -6.07
C TYR A 91 9.10 -9.06 -5.20
N LEU A 92 9.34 -9.18 -3.89
CA LEU A 92 8.31 -9.58 -2.92
C LEU A 92 7.14 -8.58 -2.93
N ASP A 93 7.41 -7.27 -2.85
CA ASP A 93 6.37 -6.24 -2.89
C ASP A 93 5.61 -6.22 -4.22
N MET A 94 6.30 -6.43 -5.34
CA MET A 94 5.69 -6.54 -6.67
C MET A 94 4.76 -7.76 -6.75
N GLY A 95 5.18 -8.91 -6.21
CA GLY A 95 4.36 -10.10 -6.09
C GLY A 95 3.11 -9.87 -5.24
N ILE A 96 3.27 -9.25 -4.07
CA ILE A 96 2.14 -8.89 -3.18
C ILE A 96 1.15 -7.96 -3.88
N SER A 97 1.61 -6.96 -4.66
CA SER A 97 0.72 -6.10 -5.45
C SER A 97 -0.19 -6.90 -6.37
N TYR A 98 0.38 -7.83 -7.14
CA TYR A 98 -0.39 -8.69 -8.03
C TYR A 98 -1.30 -9.65 -7.25
N GLY A 99 -0.87 -10.15 -6.10
CA GLY A 99 -1.68 -10.95 -5.19
C GLY A 99 -2.93 -10.21 -4.71
N ILE A 100 -2.79 -8.96 -4.24
CA ILE A 100 -3.91 -8.10 -3.84
C ILE A 100 -4.87 -7.87 -5.02
N ARG A 101 -4.34 -7.78 -6.24
CA ARG A 101 -5.11 -7.61 -7.49
C ARG A 101 -5.68 -8.92 -8.03
N SER A 102 -5.58 -10.03 -7.29
CA SER A 102 -6.05 -11.37 -7.68
C SER A 102 -5.43 -11.89 -8.99
N LYS A 103 -4.22 -11.44 -9.32
CA LYS A 103 -3.46 -11.85 -10.52
C LYS A 103 -2.37 -12.84 -10.13
N LEU A 104 -2.78 -14.07 -9.83
CA LEU A 104 -1.94 -15.07 -9.16
C LEU A 104 -0.71 -15.48 -9.99
N ASP A 105 -0.85 -15.64 -11.31
CA ASP A 105 0.28 -16.00 -12.18
C ASP A 105 1.38 -14.95 -12.14
N SER A 106 0.99 -13.67 -12.21
CA SER A 106 1.94 -12.56 -12.07
C SER A 106 2.54 -12.49 -10.66
N ALA A 107 1.74 -12.75 -9.62
CA ALA A 107 2.23 -12.77 -8.25
C ALA A 107 3.33 -13.82 -8.08
N LEU A 108 3.09 -15.06 -8.52
CA LEU A 108 4.05 -16.16 -8.49
C LEU A 108 5.31 -15.85 -9.31
N TYR A 109 5.16 -15.25 -10.49
CA TYR A 109 6.29 -14.83 -11.30
C TYR A 109 7.26 -13.91 -10.54
N TYR A 110 6.75 -12.91 -9.81
CA TYR A 110 7.60 -12.02 -9.05
C TYR A 110 8.10 -12.64 -7.74
N LEU A 111 7.31 -13.47 -7.07
CA LEU A 111 7.76 -14.19 -5.87
C LEU A 111 8.94 -15.13 -6.17
N ASN A 112 8.92 -15.81 -7.32
CA ASN A 112 10.03 -16.68 -7.74
C ASN A 112 11.32 -15.90 -8.07
N LYS A 113 11.26 -14.57 -8.24
CA LYS A 113 12.45 -13.71 -8.42
C LYS A 113 13.04 -13.21 -7.10
N CYS A 114 12.45 -13.58 -5.97
CA CYS A 114 12.98 -13.21 -4.65
C CYS A 114 14.17 -14.09 -4.24
N GLU A 115 14.32 -15.26 -4.87
CA GLU A 115 15.42 -16.24 -4.68
C GLU A 115 16.63 -15.89 -5.56
#